data_AF-A0A7K9BZK7-F1
#
_entry.id   AF-A0A7K9BZK7-F1
#
_cell.length_a   1.000
_cell.length_b   1.000
_cell.length_c   1.000
_cell.angle_alpha   90.00
_cell.angle_beta   90.00
_cell.angle_gamma   90.00
#
_symmetry.space_group_name_H-M   'P 1'
#
loop_
_entity.id
_entity.type
_entity.pdbx_description
1 polymer ?
#
loop_
_entity_poly.entity_id
_entity_poly.type
_entity_poly.pdbx_seq_one_letter_code
_entity_poly.pdbx_strand_id
1 'polypeptide(L)' 'CGECGKSFANKYTLGRHHLLHTGEKPYSCGACGKSFTSGYGLSRHEKTHDGKREFPCHQCGKSFTN' A
#
# COMPACT_ATOMS: atom_id res chain seq x y z
N CYS A 1 -3.19 8.42 -19.06
CA CYS A 1 -3.39 6.98 -19.26
C CYS A 1 -4.24 6.81 -20.50
N GLY A 2 -3.73 6.11 -21.52
CA GLY A 2 -4.45 5.93 -22.78
C GLY A 2 -5.69 5.05 -22.65
N GLU A 3 -5.74 4.18 -21.65
CA GLU A 3 -6.84 3.22 -21.45
C GLU A 3 -8.07 3.82 -20.74
N CYS A 4 -7.86 4.80 -19.85
CA CYS A 4 -8.95 5.36 -19.02
C CYS A 4 -9.01 6.89 -19.02
N GLY A 5 -8.19 7.57 -19.82
CA GLY A 5 -8.18 9.02 -19.96
C GLY A 5 -7.63 9.81 -18.75
N LYS A 6 -7.24 9.14 -17.65
CA LYS A 6 -6.71 9.84 -16.47
C LYS A 6 -5.35 10.50 -16.72
N SER A 7 -5.21 11.75 -16.27
CA SER A 7 -3.95 12.50 -16.32
C SER A 7 -3.18 12.38 -15.01
N PHE A 8 -1.85 12.32 -15.10
CA PHE A 8 -0.94 12.17 -13.96
C PHE A 8 0.21 13.17 -14.07
N ALA A 9 0.64 13.71 -12.93
CA ALA A 9 1.68 14.74 -12.89
C ALA A 9 3.08 14.21 -13.28
N ASN A 10 3.33 12.91 -13.17
CA ASN A 10 4.63 12.32 -13.51
C ASN A 10 4.50 10.88 -14.04
N LYS A 11 5.54 10.43 -14.76
CA LYS A 11 5.62 9.09 -15.34
C LYS A 11 5.58 7.98 -14.29
N TYR A 12 6.17 8.20 -13.11
CA TYR A 12 6.14 7.24 -12.00
C TYR A 12 4.70 6.91 -11.57
N THR A 13 3.87 7.93 -11.38
CA THR A 13 2.47 7.77 -10.96
C THR A 13 1.63 7.15 -12.07
N LEU A 14 1.88 7.51 -13.33
CA LEU A 14 1.26 6.88 -14.49
C LEU A 14 1.62 5.39 -14.61
N GLY A 15 2.90 5.03 -14.44
CA GLY A 15 3.35 3.63 -14.46
C GLY A 15 2.72 2.79 -13.36
N ARG A 16 2.70 3.32 -12.13
CA ARG A 16 1.98 2.67 -11.02
C ARG A 16 0.48 2.53 -11.30
N HIS A 17 -0.13 3.50 -11.97
CA HIS A 17 -1.52 3.42 -12.35
C HIS A 17 -1.78 2.31 -13.38
N HIS A 18 -0.87 2.07 -14.33
CA HIS A 18 -1.03 0.97 -15.29
C HIS A 18 -1.06 -0.42 -14.64
N LEU A 19 -0.41 -0.60 -13.48
CA LEU A 19 -0.51 -1.83 -12.69
C LEU A 19 -1.96 -2.17 -12.27
N LEU A 20 -2.85 -1.16 -12.22
CA LEU A 20 -4.27 -1.38 -11.93
C LEU A 20 -5.03 -1.98 -13.12
N HIS A 21 -4.58 -1.70 -14.35
CA HIS A 21 -5.16 -2.25 -15.57
C HIS A 21 -4.64 -3.66 -15.85
N THR A 22 -3.34 -3.87 -15.67
CA THR A 22 -2.73 -5.20 -15.85
C THR A 22 -3.02 -6.16 -14.70
N GLY A 23 -3.44 -5.63 -13.55
CA GLY A 23 -3.60 -6.41 -12.32
C GLY A 23 -2.28 -6.87 -11.71
N GLU A 24 -1.14 -6.46 -12.27
CA GLU A 24 0.17 -6.81 -11.76
C GLU A 24 0.41 -6.14 -10.41
N LYS A 25 0.92 -6.94 -9.46
CA LYS A 25 1.21 -6.47 -8.11
C LYS A 25 2.62 -6.93 -7.74
N PRO A 26 3.65 -6.17 -8.16
CA PRO A 26 5.05 -6.58 -8.01
C PRO A 26 5.52 -6.67 -6.56
N TYR A 27 4.77 -6.11 -5.61
CA TYR A 27 5.13 -6.12 -4.20
C TYR A 27 4.27 -7.13 -3.44
N SER A 28 4.81 -8.31 -3.16
CA SER A 28 4.12 -9.37 -2.40
C SER A 28 4.60 -9.43 -0.95
N CYS A 29 3.66 -9.59 -0.03
CA CYS A 29 3.94 -9.85 1.37
C CYS A 29 4.40 -11.28 1.57
N GLY A 30 5.62 -11.46 2.09
CA GLY A 30 6.18 -12.79 2.38
C GLY A 30 5.43 -13.56 3.47
N ALA A 31 4.72 -12.87 4.37
CA ALA A 31 4.02 -13.49 5.49
C ALA A 31 2.65 -14.09 5.12
N CYS A 32 1.92 -13.48 4.17
CA CYS A 32 0.55 -13.91 3.84
C CYS A 32 0.24 -13.97 2.34
N GLY A 33 1.23 -13.70 1.47
CA GLY A 33 1.07 -13.75 0.02
C GLY A 33 0.25 -12.61 -0.58
N LYS A 34 -0.20 -11.62 0.21
CA LYS A 34 -0.94 -10.47 -0.32
C LYS A 34 -0.04 -9.58 -1.17
N SER A 35 -0.49 -9.27 -2.38
CA SER A 35 0.26 -8.41 -3.29
C SER A 35 -0.30 -7.00 -3.40
N PHE A 36 0.59 -6.03 -3.65
CA PHE A 36 0.35 -4.59 -3.71
C PHE A 36 0.99 -3.98 -4.97
N THR A 37 0.43 -2.85 -5.41
CA THR A 37 0.94 -2.08 -6.56
C THR A 37 2.03 -1.06 -6.16
N SER A 38 2.36 -0.94 -4.86
CA SER A 38 3.41 -0.05 -4.37
C SER A 38 4.12 -0.60 -3.14
N GLY A 39 5.42 -0.32 -3.03
CA GLY A 39 6.21 -0.67 -1.86
C GLY A 39 5.72 0.00 -0.57
N TYR A 40 5.21 1.23 -0.64
CA TYR A 40 4.56 1.89 0.50
C TYR A 40 3.34 1.09 1.01
N GLY A 41 2.50 0.60 0.10
CA GLY A 41 1.34 -0.24 0.45
C GLY A 41 1.74 -1.55 1.11
N LEU A 42 2.80 -2.20 0.60
CA LEU A 42 3.37 -3.40 1.21
C LEU A 42 3.93 -3.10 2.61
N SER A 43 4.78 -2.08 2.75
CA SER A 43 5.40 -1.73 4.04
C SER A 43 4.34 -1.39 5.11
N ARG A 44 3.30 -0.63 4.76
CA ARG A 44 2.18 -0.36 5.68
C ARG A 44 1.42 -1.63 6.05
N HIS A 45 1.25 -2.55 5.10
CA HIS A 45 0.63 -3.83 5.36
C HIS A 45 1.50 -4.71 6.26
N GLU A 46 2.81 -4.73 6.09
CA GLU A 46 3.71 -5.55 6.92
C GLU A 46 3.65 -5.18 8.41
N LYS A 47 3.44 -3.91 8.73
CA LYS A 47 3.18 -3.46 10.11
C LYS A 47 1.94 -4.09 10.74
N THR A 48 0.96 -4.52 9.93
CA THR A 48 -0.23 -5.22 10.44
C THR A 48 0.07 -6.63 10.93
N HIS A 49 1.15 -7.25 10.44
CA HIS A 49 1.63 -8.54 10.93
C HIS A 49 2.46 -8.41 12.21
N ASP A 50 3.28 -7.35 12.29
CA ASP A 50 4.14 -7.12 13.46
C ASP A 50 3.34 -6.74 14.72
N GLY A 51 2.10 -6.26 14.57
CA GLY A 51 1.21 -5.98 15.69
C GLY A 51 1.72 -4.90 16.67
N LYS A 52 2.88 -4.28 16.40
CA LYS A 52 3.42 -3.17 17.17
C LYS A 52 2.51 -1.97 17.02
N ARG A 53 1.63 -1.85 18.00
CA ARG A 53 0.86 -0.67 18.32
C ARG A 53 1.82 0.39 18.87
N GLU A 54 2.41 1.17 17.98
CA GLU A 54 3.41 2.18 18.35
C GLU A 54 2.78 3.41 19.03
N PHE A 55 1.47 3.64 18.86
CA PHE A 55 0.78 4.83 19.38
C PHE A 55 -0.41 4.47 20.28
N PRO A 56 -0.20 4.20 21.58
CA PRO A 56 -1.28 4.07 22.53
C PRO A 56 -1.89 5.43 22.86
N CYS A 57 -3.20 5.57 22.66
CA CYS A 57 -3.99 6.70 23.17
C CYS A 57 -4.13 6.56 24.69
N HIS A 58 -3.48 7.43 25.47
CA HIS A 58 -3.55 7.36 26.94
C HIS A 58 -4.93 7.75 27.51
N GLN A 59 -5.73 8.52 26.77
CA GLN A 59 -7.10 8.89 27.18
C GLN A 59 -8.14 7.80 26.92
N CYS A 60 -7.91 6.94 25.93
CA CYS A 60 -8.94 6.03 25.41
C CYS A 60 -8.51 4.57 25.32
N GLY A 61 -7.25 4.25 25.65
CA GLY A 61 -6.68 2.90 25.64
C GLY A 61 -6.52 2.27 24.25
N LYS A 62 -7.03 2.91 23.20
CA LYS A 62 -6.95 2.43 21.82
C LYS A 62 -5.57 2.70 21.26
N SER A 63 -5.00 1.71 20.59
CA SER A 63 -3.71 1.89 19.95
C SER A 63 -3.84 1.75 18.46
N PHE A 64 -3.18 2.67 17.75
CA PHE A 64 -3.27 2.83 16.31
C PHE A 64 -1.95 2.47 15.66
N THR A 65 -2.02 1.94 14.44
CA THR A 65 -0.89 1.72 13.55
C THR A 65 -1.01 2.70 12.38
N ASN A 66 0.11 3.34 12.00
CA ASN A 66 0.18 4.28 10.88
C ASN A 66 0.61 3.60 9.57
#